data_AF-A0A2R6P215-F1
#
_entry.id   AF-A0A2R6P215-F1
#
_cell.length_a   1.000
_cell.length_b   1.000
_cell.length_c   1.000
_cell.angle_alpha   90.00
_cell.angle_beta   90.00
_cell.angle_gamma   90.00
#
_symmetry.space_group_name_H-M   'P 1'
#
loop_
_entity.id
_entity.type
_entity.pdbx_description
1 polymer ?
#
loop_
_entity_poly.entity_id
_entity_poly.type
_entity_poly.pdbx_seq_one_letter_code
_entity_poly.pdbx_strand_id
1 'polypeptide(L)'
;MRHMTPIFYQTIHRLRLALSYELNRPLDVKEVSRGKEVDILNWMGRTALELVGQGGLGYSFDPLVATTKNAFGDSLKALVPVIGRCTNYRFFCHHAEKFRPARLRRFLASLIPDSNVQQLKTIIDTMEERSKEILDGKRKALEEGDEAVKMQVGEGKDIMSILLRANMKTEGDDKLPEHELLAQMSTLVFAATDTTSNALARTFDLLSHNQDVQDKMRQEIFEACDSQDGTFTDIPYDRLIELPYLDAVCRETLRLYPPVSFVVRETRRDIVLPLSEPIEGIDGTMMKEILVPNETMVAIGIRACNRNKAIWGEDALEWKPERWLNSVPEAVKDAKVPGIYSNLQVCYHLLLSCV
;
A
#
# COMPACT_ATOMS: atom_id res chain seq x y z
N MET A 1 -16.92 -1.28 0.95
CA MET A 1 -16.44 -0.71 2.24
C MET A 1 -17.40 -0.93 3.40
N ARG A 2 -18.64 -0.40 3.42
CA ARG A 2 -19.59 -0.63 4.54
C ARG A 2 -19.75 -2.09 4.97
N HIS A 3 -19.89 -3.01 4.01
CA HIS A 3 -19.97 -4.46 4.26
C HIS A 3 -18.68 -5.10 4.79
N MET A 4 -17.53 -4.46 4.57
CA MET A 4 -16.21 -4.97 4.97
C MET A 4 -15.81 -4.46 6.36
N THR A 5 -16.39 -3.35 6.83
CA THR A 5 -16.08 -2.74 8.12
C THR A 5 -16.15 -3.74 9.29
N PRO A 6 -17.16 -4.62 9.42
CA PRO A 6 -17.19 -5.62 10.50
C PRO A 6 -16.02 -6.61 10.43
N ILE A 7 -15.63 -7.04 9.21
CA ILE A 7 -14.49 -7.95 8.98
C ILE A 7 -13.18 -7.27 9.42
N PHE A 8 -13.04 -5.98 9.11
CA PHE A 8 -11.90 -5.19 9.53
C PHE A 8 -11.86 -5.02 11.04
N TYR A 9 -12.98 -4.71 11.70
CA TYR A 9 -13.04 -4.63 13.17
C TYR A 9 -12.66 -5.95 13.83
N GLN A 10 -13.15 -7.10 13.35
CA GLN A 10 -12.74 -8.40 13.88
C GLN A 10 -11.21 -8.61 13.81
N THR A 11 -10.60 -8.20 12.70
CA THR A 11 -9.13 -8.26 12.53
C THR A 11 -8.41 -7.29 13.47
N ILE A 12 -8.91 -6.07 13.63
CA ILE A 12 -8.34 -5.07 14.53
C ILE A 12 -8.51 -5.47 16.01
N HIS A 13 -9.60 -6.11 16.40
CA HIS A 13 -9.79 -6.63 17.76
C HIS A 13 -8.78 -7.73 18.08
N ARG A 14 -8.54 -8.66 17.14
CA ARG A 14 -7.48 -9.69 17.28
C ARG A 14 -6.11 -9.04 17.46
N LEU A 15 -5.78 -8.06 16.61
CA LEU A 15 -4.53 -7.29 16.72
C LEU A 15 -4.41 -6.60 18.08
N ARG A 16 -5.46 -5.91 18.53
CA ARG A 16 -5.48 -5.21 19.83
C ARG A 16 -5.24 -6.20 20.97
N LEU A 17 -5.90 -7.35 20.96
CA LEU A 17 -5.71 -8.40 21.97
C LEU A 17 -4.27 -8.92 21.97
N ALA A 18 -3.71 -9.19 20.79
CA ALA A 18 -2.34 -9.68 20.67
C ALA A 18 -1.30 -8.65 21.14
N LEU A 19 -1.43 -7.39 20.72
CA LEU A 19 -0.58 -6.29 21.20
C LEU A 19 -0.73 -6.09 22.71
N SER A 20 -1.96 -6.14 23.23
CA SER A 20 -2.22 -6.02 24.68
C SER A 20 -1.59 -7.17 25.45
N TYR A 21 -1.63 -8.40 24.92
CA TYR A 21 -0.97 -9.56 25.52
C TYR A 21 0.55 -9.40 25.54
N GLU A 22 1.14 -8.99 24.41
CA GLU A 22 2.59 -8.74 24.30
C GLU A 22 3.05 -7.63 25.27
N LEU A 23 2.26 -6.57 25.39
CA LEU A 23 2.53 -5.47 26.32
C LEU A 23 2.27 -5.82 27.79
N ASN A 24 1.41 -6.80 28.11
CA ASN A 24 1.09 -7.20 29.49
C ASN A 24 1.80 -8.47 29.98
N ARG A 25 2.54 -9.21 29.13
CA ARG A 25 3.33 -10.38 29.56
C ARG A 25 4.37 -10.05 30.67
N PRO A 26 4.83 -11.02 31.48
CA PRO A 26 5.91 -10.75 32.43
C PRO A 26 7.16 -10.22 31.72
N LEU A 27 7.83 -9.22 32.32
CA LEU A 27 9.07 -8.64 31.78
C LEU A 27 10.22 -9.64 31.92
N ASP A 28 10.98 -9.83 30.83
CA ASP A 28 12.25 -10.53 30.92
C ASP A 28 13.30 -9.66 31.62
N VAL A 29 14.37 -10.25 32.18
CA VAL A 29 15.43 -9.55 32.94
C VAL A 29 16.03 -8.36 32.15
N LYS A 30 16.08 -8.46 30.81
CA LYS A 30 16.56 -7.38 29.92
C LYS A 30 15.54 -6.24 29.78
N GLU A 31 14.24 -6.53 29.81
CA GLU A 31 13.15 -5.58 29.61
C GLU A 31 12.86 -4.75 30.88
N VAL A 32 13.22 -5.26 32.07
CA VAL A 32 13.08 -4.52 33.35
C VAL A 32 13.80 -3.17 33.32
N SER A 33 14.88 -3.05 32.55
CA SER A 33 15.70 -1.83 32.47
C SER A 33 15.30 -0.85 31.35
N ARG A 34 14.63 -1.33 30.29
CA ARG A 34 14.35 -0.54 29.07
C ARG A 34 12.85 -0.34 28.79
N GLY A 35 11.98 -0.99 29.55
CA GLY A 35 10.58 -1.14 29.17
C GLY A 35 10.41 -2.15 28.05
N LYS A 36 9.17 -2.34 27.61
CA LYS A 36 8.86 -3.23 26.49
C LYS A 36 8.90 -2.50 25.18
N GLU A 37 9.57 -3.13 24.23
CA GLU A 37 9.63 -2.67 22.85
C GLU A 37 8.76 -3.60 21.99
N VAL A 38 7.99 -3.01 21.07
CA VAL A 38 7.13 -3.75 20.15
C VAL A 38 7.48 -3.32 18.73
N ASP A 39 7.76 -4.30 17.86
CA ASP A 39 7.99 -4.05 16.43
C ASP A 39 6.66 -3.82 15.71
N ILE A 40 6.24 -2.55 15.68
CA ILE A 40 5.01 -2.12 15.00
C ILE A 40 5.10 -2.32 13.48
N LEU A 41 6.28 -2.25 12.86
CA LEU A 41 6.40 -2.44 11.42
C LEU A 41 6.00 -3.87 11.03
N ASN A 42 6.49 -4.85 11.79
CA ASN A 42 6.11 -6.26 11.61
C ASN A 42 4.60 -6.46 11.83
N TRP A 43 4.05 -5.92 12.92
CA TRP A 43 2.61 -6.03 13.20
C TRP A 43 1.73 -5.38 12.12
N MET A 44 2.10 -4.20 11.63
CA MET A 44 1.36 -3.53 10.56
C MET A 44 1.47 -4.28 9.23
N GLY A 45 2.61 -4.92 8.95
CA GLY A 45 2.79 -5.81 7.80
C GLY A 45 1.78 -6.96 7.79
N ARG A 46 1.67 -7.66 8.92
CA ARG A 46 0.73 -8.78 9.10
C ARG A 46 -0.72 -8.33 9.05
N THR A 47 -1.04 -7.23 9.72
CA THR A 47 -2.40 -6.66 9.73
C THR A 47 -2.83 -6.23 8.34
N ALA A 48 -1.99 -5.53 7.58
CA ALA A 48 -2.33 -5.10 6.22
C ALA A 48 -2.57 -6.31 5.29
N LEU A 49 -1.74 -7.35 5.40
CA LEU A 49 -1.93 -8.59 4.65
C LEU A 49 -3.25 -9.27 5.00
N GLU A 50 -3.59 -9.35 6.28
CA GLU A 50 -4.83 -9.97 6.73
C GLU A 50 -6.08 -9.17 6.32
N LEU A 51 -6.05 -7.84 6.41
CA LEU A 51 -7.15 -6.98 5.96
C LEU A 51 -7.39 -7.12 4.46
N VAL A 52 -6.32 -7.16 3.65
CA VAL A 52 -6.41 -7.36 2.20
C VAL A 52 -6.79 -8.80 1.86
N GLY A 53 -6.31 -9.77 2.63
CA GLY A 53 -6.72 -11.17 2.49
C GLY A 53 -8.21 -11.32 2.68
N GLN A 54 -8.72 -10.91 3.84
CA GLN A 54 -10.13 -11.11 4.16
C GLN A 54 -11.04 -10.22 3.32
N GLY A 55 -10.65 -8.95 3.13
CA GLY A 55 -11.46 -7.99 2.39
C GLY A 55 -11.34 -8.09 0.86
N GLY A 56 -10.11 -8.22 0.36
CA GLY A 56 -9.83 -8.27 -1.08
C GLY A 56 -9.94 -9.66 -1.67
N LEU A 57 -9.56 -10.69 -0.91
CA LEU A 57 -9.51 -12.08 -1.38
C LEU A 57 -10.42 -13.04 -0.60
N GLY A 58 -11.23 -12.61 0.36
CA GLY A 58 -12.01 -13.54 1.19
C GLY A 58 -11.18 -14.70 1.79
N TYR A 59 -9.89 -14.47 2.06
CA TYR A 59 -8.92 -15.46 2.50
C TYR A 59 -8.21 -14.98 3.77
N SER A 60 -8.07 -15.84 4.77
CA SER A 60 -7.36 -15.50 6.01
C SER A 60 -5.90 -15.94 5.90
N PHE A 61 -4.97 -14.98 5.93
CA PHE A 61 -3.53 -15.23 5.85
C PHE A 61 -2.89 -15.38 7.22
N ASP A 62 -3.39 -14.66 8.22
CA ASP A 62 -2.78 -14.59 9.53
C ASP A 62 -3.84 -14.50 10.63
N PRO A 63 -3.85 -15.42 11.61
CA PRO A 63 -4.80 -15.36 12.70
C PRO A 63 -4.61 -14.13 13.61
N LEU A 64 -3.44 -13.46 13.55
CA LEU A 64 -3.02 -12.32 14.38
C LEU A 64 -3.02 -12.61 15.89
N VAL A 65 -2.83 -13.86 16.31
CA VAL A 65 -2.86 -14.27 17.73
C VAL A 65 -1.45 -14.39 18.34
N ALA A 66 -0.45 -14.78 17.55
CA ALA A 66 0.94 -14.91 17.96
C ALA A 66 1.86 -14.60 16.78
N THR A 67 3.14 -14.32 17.02
CA THR A 67 4.13 -14.10 15.95
C THR A 67 4.30 -15.36 15.10
N THR A 68 3.59 -15.43 13.98
CA THR A 68 3.65 -16.52 13.01
C THR A 68 4.41 -16.07 11.78
N LYS A 69 5.35 -16.90 11.30
CA LYS A 69 6.01 -16.66 10.02
C LYS A 69 5.02 -16.93 8.90
N ASN A 70 4.80 -15.94 8.03
CA ASN A 70 3.99 -16.09 6.85
C ASN A 70 4.90 -15.95 5.62
N ALA A 71 5.27 -17.07 5.01
CA ALA A 71 6.19 -17.09 3.87
C ALA A 71 5.71 -16.22 2.70
N PHE A 72 4.40 -16.08 2.51
CA PHE A 72 3.82 -15.22 1.48
C PHE A 72 3.98 -13.74 1.85
N GLY A 73 3.60 -13.36 3.07
CA GLY A 73 3.79 -11.99 3.58
C GLY A 73 5.26 -11.55 3.59
N ASP A 74 6.15 -12.43 4.04
CA ASP A 74 7.60 -12.20 4.05
C ASP A 74 8.14 -12.00 2.62
N SER A 75 7.64 -12.80 1.67
CA SER A 75 8.00 -12.68 0.24
C SER A 75 7.52 -11.36 -0.35
N LEU A 76 6.29 -10.93 -0.05
CA LEU A 76 5.76 -9.64 -0.49
C LEU A 76 6.61 -8.47 0.02
N LYS A 77 6.98 -8.50 1.30
CA LYS A 77 7.83 -7.46 1.92
C LYS A 77 9.27 -7.47 1.42
N ALA A 78 9.80 -8.64 1.09
CA ALA A 78 11.16 -8.76 0.57
C ALA A 78 11.30 -8.37 -0.91
N LEU A 79 10.20 -8.34 -1.68
CA LEU A 79 10.21 -8.14 -3.13
C LEU A 79 10.94 -6.88 -3.57
N VAL A 80 10.52 -5.70 -3.08
CA VAL A 80 11.11 -4.41 -3.49
C VAL A 80 12.56 -4.26 -3.03
N PRO A 81 12.94 -4.56 -1.78
CA PRO A 81 14.34 -4.53 -1.35
C PRO A 81 15.25 -5.43 -2.18
N VAL A 82 14.79 -6.64 -2.52
CA VAL A 82 15.57 -7.58 -3.34
C VAL A 82 15.71 -7.07 -4.78
N ILE A 83 14.64 -6.55 -5.38
CA ILE A 83 14.70 -5.91 -6.71
C ILE A 83 15.71 -4.76 -6.70
N GLY A 84 15.74 -3.95 -5.64
CA GLY A 84 16.71 -2.87 -5.46
C GLY A 84 18.17 -3.36 -5.40
N ARG A 85 18.42 -4.51 -4.77
CA ARG A 85 19.75 -5.16 -4.75
C ARG A 85 20.14 -5.78 -6.09
N CYS A 86 19.16 -6.16 -6.90
CA CYS A 86 19.36 -6.69 -8.25
C CYS A 86 19.55 -5.61 -9.33
N THR A 87 19.76 -4.34 -8.95
CA THR A 87 19.88 -3.21 -9.90
C THR A 87 20.99 -3.38 -10.94
N ASN A 88 22.09 -4.06 -10.61
CA ASN A 88 23.16 -4.39 -11.55
C ASN A 88 22.68 -5.28 -12.72
N TYR A 89 21.61 -6.05 -12.52
CA TYR A 89 21.01 -6.90 -13.55
C TYR A 89 19.92 -6.18 -14.35
N ARG A 90 19.52 -4.96 -13.97
CA ARG A 90 18.42 -4.21 -14.60
C ARG A 90 18.64 -3.96 -16.09
N PHE A 91 19.89 -3.71 -16.49
CA PHE A 91 20.27 -3.56 -17.90
C PHE A 91 19.98 -4.85 -18.70
N PHE A 92 20.33 -6.00 -18.14
CA PHE A 92 20.09 -7.30 -18.76
C PHE A 92 18.60 -7.68 -18.73
N CYS A 93 17.86 -7.34 -17.68
CA CYS A 93 16.43 -7.63 -17.57
C CYS A 93 15.59 -6.94 -18.65
N HIS A 94 15.85 -5.65 -18.93
CA HIS A 94 15.14 -4.92 -19.99
C HIS A 94 15.33 -5.56 -21.37
N HIS A 95 16.53 -6.07 -21.65
CA HIS A 95 16.80 -6.79 -22.90
C HIS A 95 16.28 -8.23 -22.86
N ALA A 96 16.27 -8.88 -21.69
CA ALA A 96 15.78 -10.23 -21.49
C ALA A 96 14.26 -10.33 -21.70
N GLU A 97 13.47 -9.27 -21.44
CA GLU A 97 12.04 -9.22 -21.76
C GLU A 97 11.76 -9.36 -23.27
N LYS A 98 12.72 -9.00 -24.13
CA LYS A 98 12.61 -9.20 -25.58
C LYS A 98 12.77 -10.68 -25.98
N PHE A 99 13.31 -11.54 -25.10
CA PHE A 99 13.46 -12.98 -25.33
C PHE A 99 12.24 -13.76 -24.83
N ARG A 100 11.58 -14.48 -25.76
CA ARG A 100 10.16 -14.84 -25.60
C ARG A 100 9.78 -16.21 -24.99
N PRO A 101 10.66 -17.15 -24.63
CA PRO A 101 10.22 -18.23 -23.75
C PRO A 101 10.44 -17.85 -22.28
N ALA A 102 9.37 -17.69 -21.51
CA ALA A 102 9.45 -17.50 -20.06
C ALA A 102 10.27 -18.62 -19.37
N ARG A 103 10.18 -19.85 -19.89
CA ARG A 103 10.99 -21.00 -19.46
C ARG A 103 12.48 -20.79 -19.68
N LEU A 104 12.87 -20.18 -20.80
CA LEU A 104 14.27 -19.87 -21.10
C LEU A 104 14.80 -18.78 -20.17
N ARG A 105 14.03 -17.71 -19.94
CA ARG A 105 14.42 -16.66 -18.97
C ARG A 105 14.61 -17.24 -17.57
N ARG A 106 13.70 -18.12 -17.14
CA ARG A 106 13.76 -18.80 -15.85
C ARG A 106 14.95 -19.75 -15.75
N PHE A 107 15.24 -20.50 -16.81
CA PHE A 107 16.42 -21.34 -16.90
C PHE A 107 17.70 -20.51 -16.79
N LEU A 108 17.81 -19.43 -17.57
CA LEU A 108 18.96 -18.52 -17.50
C LEU A 108 19.13 -17.92 -16.09
N ALA A 109 18.04 -17.49 -15.45
CA ALA A 109 18.07 -17.00 -14.07
C ALA A 109 18.56 -18.06 -13.07
N SER A 110 18.22 -19.34 -13.28
CA SER A 110 18.70 -20.43 -12.43
C SER A 110 20.20 -20.72 -12.56
N LEU A 111 20.81 -20.30 -13.68
CA LEU A 111 22.24 -20.44 -13.90
C LEU A 111 23.07 -19.31 -13.29
N ILE A 112 22.44 -18.21 -12.84
CA ILE A 112 23.14 -17.07 -12.25
C ILE A 112 23.44 -17.40 -10.78
N PRO A 113 24.71 -17.58 -10.37
CA PRO A 113 25.08 -17.94 -9.00
C PRO A 113 25.11 -16.70 -8.09
N ASP A 114 24.10 -15.83 -8.18
CA ASP A 114 23.95 -14.63 -7.37
C ASP A 114 22.84 -14.85 -6.34
N SER A 115 23.15 -14.59 -5.06
CA SER A 115 22.21 -14.83 -3.97
C SER A 115 20.97 -13.96 -4.04
N ASN A 116 21.06 -12.72 -4.56
CA ASN A 116 19.91 -11.84 -4.72
C ASN A 116 19.00 -12.31 -5.86
N VAL A 117 19.59 -12.79 -6.97
CA VAL A 117 18.82 -13.34 -8.11
C VAL A 117 18.09 -14.62 -7.69
N GLN A 118 18.76 -15.52 -6.97
CA GLN A 118 18.10 -16.72 -6.45
C GLN A 118 17.03 -16.38 -5.40
N GLN A 119 17.28 -15.42 -4.51
CA GLN A 119 16.29 -14.93 -3.55
C GLN A 119 15.06 -14.35 -4.26
N LEU A 120 15.26 -13.54 -5.31
CA LEU A 120 14.16 -12.98 -6.11
C LEU A 120 13.32 -14.09 -6.75
N LYS A 121 13.98 -15.11 -7.29
CA LYS A 121 13.29 -16.28 -7.86
C LYS A 121 12.45 -16.99 -6.79
N THR A 122 13.00 -17.28 -5.61
CA THR A 122 12.27 -17.92 -4.51
C THR A 122 11.06 -17.09 -4.06
N ILE A 123 11.20 -15.76 -4.01
CA ILE A 123 10.09 -14.84 -3.70
C ILE A 123 8.98 -14.97 -4.74
N ILE A 124 9.32 -14.88 -6.03
CA ILE A 124 8.35 -15.00 -7.13
C ILE A 124 7.66 -16.36 -7.10
N ASP A 125 8.41 -17.45 -6.86
CA ASP A 125 7.87 -18.81 -6.79
C ASP A 125 6.88 -18.97 -5.65
N THR A 126 7.24 -18.47 -4.46
CA THR A 126 6.37 -18.50 -3.29
C THR A 126 5.10 -17.68 -3.54
N MET A 127 5.23 -16.51 -4.16
CA MET A 127 4.08 -15.67 -4.51
C MET A 127 3.16 -16.35 -5.54
N GLU A 128 3.72 -16.97 -6.58
CA GLU A 128 2.96 -17.66 -7.63
C GLU A 128 2.25 -18.90 -7.09
N GLU A 129 2.94 -19.74 -6.32
CA GLU A 129 2.38 -20.96 -5.73
C GLU A 129 1.20 -20.64 -4.80
N ARG A 130 1.40 -19.72 -3.85
CA ARG A 130 0.33 -19.29 -2.93
C ARG A 130 -0.82 -18.60 -3.65
N SER A 131 -0.52 -17.85 -4.70
CA SER A 131 -1.57 -17.23 -5.50
C SER A 131 -2.41 -18.28 -6.23
N LYS A 132 -1.80 -19.34 -6.76
CA LYS A 132 -2.53 -20.45 -7.39
C LYS A 132 -3.44 -21.17 -6.40
N GLU A 133 -2.92 -21.52 -5.23
CA GLU A 133 -3.71 -22.19 -4.19
C GLU A 133 -4.98 -21.42 -3.83
N ILE A 134 -4.87 -20.10 -3.65
CA ILE A 134 -6.02 -19.24 -3.30
C ILE A 134 -7.00 -19.15 -4.49
N LEU A 135 -6.49 -18.96 -5.71
CA LEU A 135 -7.32 -18.85 -6.90
C LEU A 135 -8.10 -20.13 -7.17
N ASP A 136 -7.45 -21.29 -7.05
CA ASP A 136 -8.06 -22.60 -7.25
C ASP A 136 -9.12 -22.88 -6.19
N GLY A 137 -8.84 -22.56 -4.92
CA GLY A 137 -9.81 -22.67 -3.83
C GLY A 137 -11.06 -21.82 -4.07
N LYS A 138 -10.89 -20.60 -4.58
CA LYS A 138 -12.02 -19.73 -4.95
C LYS A 138 -12.81 -20.24 -6.14
N ARG A 139 -12.12 -20.68 -7.19
CA ARG A 139 -12.77 -21.22 -8.38
C ARG A 139 -13.65 -22.41 -8.01
N LYS A 140 -13.12 -23.33 -7.21
CA LYS A 140 -13.86 -24.49 -6.69
C LYS A 140 -15.10 -24.08 -5.89
N ALA A 141 -14.96 -23.11 -4.98
CA ALA A 141 -16.11 -22.63 -4.21
C ALA A 141 -17.20 -21.97 -5.08
N LEU A 142 -16.81 -21.28 -6.16
CA LEU A 142 -17.76 -20.71 -7.12
C LEU A 142 -18.48 -21.79 -7.93
N GLU A 143 -17.80 -22.90 -8.27
CA GLU A 143 -18.36 -24.04 -8.99
C GLU A 143 -19.31 -24.87 -8.10
N GLU A 144 -19.03 -24.99 -6.81
CA GLU A 144 -19.86 -25.71 -5.82
C GLU A 144 -21.17 -24.98 -5.48
N GLY A 145 -21.30 -23.71 -5.86
CA GLY A 145 -22.53 -22.92 -5.76
C GLY A 145 -22.55 -21.91 -4.60
N ASP A 146 -23.62 -21.12 -4.53
CA ASP A 146 -23.69 -19.93 -3.66
C ASP A 146 -23.54 -20.24 -2.16
N GLU A 147 -23.87 -21.44 -1.70
CA GLU A 147 -23.68 -21.83 -0.29
C GLU A 147 -22.20 -22.00 0.07
N ALA A 148 -21.37 -22.57 -0.82
CA ALA A 148 -19.93 -22.68 -0.61
C ALA A 148 -19.26 -21.30 -0.62
N VAL A 149 -19.76 -20.37 -1.44
CA VAL A 149 -19.29 -18.98 -1.49
C VAL A 149 -19.64 -18.21 -0.22
N LYS A 150 -20.84 -18.42 0.36
CA LYS A 150 -21.24 -17.81 1.64
C LYS A 150 -20.39 -18.29 2.81
N MET A 151 -19.84 -19.52 2.75
CA MET A 151 -18.93 -20.03 3.77
C MET A 151 -17.53 -19.39 3.71
N GLN A 152 -17.18 -18.70 2.62
CA GLN A 152 -15.93 -17.96 2.54
C GLN A 152 -16.00 -16.63 3.28
N VAL A 153 -14.85 -16.15 3.76
CA VAL A 153 -14.74 -14.82 4.35
C VAL A 153 -15.17 -13.78 3.30
N GLY A 154 -16.02 -12.83 3.71
CA GLY A 154 -16.54 -11.82 2.80
C GLY A 154 -17.73 -12.25 1.92
N GLU A 155 -18.24 -13.48 2.08
CA GLU A 155 -19.48 -13.97 1.46
C GLU A 155 -19.52 -13.79 -0.08
N GLY A 156 -18.35 -13.91 -0.74
CA GLY A 156 -18.22 -13.73 -2.20
C GLY A 156 -18.30 -12.28 -2.70
N LYS A 157 -18.30 -11.30 -1.79
CA LYS A 157 -18.25 -9.86 -2.12
C LYS A 157 -16.83 -9.30 -2.14
N ASP A 158 -15.83 -10.16 -2.02
CA ASP A 158 -14.41 -9.81 -2.17
C ASP A 158 -14.06 -9.53 -3.64
N ILE A 159 -13.01 -8.72 -3.85
CA ILE A 159 -12.58 -8.25 -5.18
C ILE A 159 -12.32 -9.43 -6.11
N MET A 160 -11.70 -10.50 -5.60
CA MET A 160 -11.32 -11.64 -6.42
C MET A 160 -12.52 -12.49 -6.84
N SER A 161 -13.49 -12.70 -5.95
CA SER A 161 -14.77 -13.34 -6.30
C SER A 161 -15.53 -12.54 -7.37
N ILE A 162 -15.54 -11.20 -7.27
CA ILE A 162 -16.16 -10.32 -8.27
C ILE A 162 -15.43 -10.45 -9.62
N LEU A 163 -14.09 -10.38 -9.62
CA LEU A 163 -13.27 -10.50 -10.83
C LEU A 163 -13.44 -11.89 -11.49
N LEU A 164 -13.46 -12.97 -10.71
CA LEU A 164 -13.71 -14.33 -11.24
C LEU A 164 -15.10 -14.45 -11.85
N ARG A 165 -16.15 -13.98 -11.15
CA ARG A 165 -17.53 -14.01 -11.66
C ARG A 165 -17.68 -13.19 -12.95
N ALA A 166 -17.03 -12.03 -13.01
CA ALA A 166 -17.00 -11.20 -14.22
C ALA A 166 -16.30 -11.96 -15.36
N ASN A 167 -15.09 -12.49 -15.12
CA ASN A 167 -14.30 -13.19 -16.12
C ASN A 167 -14.97 -14.49 -16.63
N MET A 168 -15.73 -15.18 -15.79
CA MET A 168 -16.52 -16.35 -16.19
C MET A 168 -17.66 -16.00 -17.15
N LYS A 169 -18.20 -14.77 -17.07
CA LYS A 169 -19.27 -14.26 -17.94
C LYS A 169 -18.76 -13.59 -19.22
N THR A 170 -17.45 -13.37 -19.31
CA THR A 170 -16.82 -12.75 -20.48
C THR A 170 -16.39 -13.81 -21.49
N GLU A 171 -16.55 -13.50 -22.77
CA GLU A 171 -16.13 -14.32 -23.91
C GLU A 171 -15.19 -13.53 -24.83
N GLY A 172 -14.47 -14.24 -25.71
CA GLY A 172 -13.58 -13.63 -26.69
C GLY A 172 -12.34 -12.98 -26.06
N ASP A 173 -11.86 -11.91 -26.70
CA ASP A 173 -10.59 -11.24 -26.37
C ASP A 173 -10.61 -10.53 -25.01
N ASP A 174 -11.79 -10.25 -24.45
CA ASP A 174 -11.93 -9.61 -23.13
C ASP A 174 -11.79 -10.63 -21.97
N LYS A 175 -11.74 -11.93 -22.26
CA LYS A 175 -11.59 -12.97 -21.24
C LYS A 175 -10.13 -13.08 -20.80
N LEU A 176 -9.88 -12.79 -19.53
CA LEU A 176 -8.55 -12.89 -18.94
C LEU A 176 -8.11 -14.35 -18.83
N PRO A 177 -6.93 -14.70 -19.36
CA PRO A 177 -6.34 -16.01 -19.15
C PRO A 177 -5.90 -16.17 -17.69
N GLU A 178 -5.78 -17.41 -17.23
CA GLU A 178 -5.49 -17.71 -15.83
C GLU A 178 -4.22 -17.05 -15.29
N HIS A 179 -3.16 -17.00 -16.09
CA HIS A 179 -1.91 -16.37 -15.69
C HIS A 179 -2.05 -14.86 -15.45
N GLU A 180 -2.97 -14.18 -16.14
CA GLU A 180 -3.28 -12.77 -15.90
C GLU A 180 -4.12 -12.61 -14.63
N LEU A 181 -5.08 -13.50 -14.36
CA LEU A 181 -5.82 -13.49 -13.09
C LEU A 181 -4.89 -13.66 -11.88
N LEU A 182 -3.94 -14.60 -11.97
CA LEU A 182 -2.92 -14.80 -10.94
C LEU A 182 -2.06 -13.56 -10.75
N ALA A 183 -1.60 -12.94 -11.86
CA ALA A 183 -0.79 -11.74 -11.82
C ALA A 183 -1.56 -10.56 -11.20
N GLN A 184 -2.83 -10.37 -11.52
CA GLN A 184 -3.68 -9.34 -10.91
C GLN A 184 -3.85 -9.58 -9.41
N MET A 185 -4.09 -10.83 -9.00
CA MET A 185 -4.22 -11.15 -7.59
C MET A 185 -2.93 -10.87 -6.81
N SER A 186 -1.77 -11.34 -7.30
CA SER A 186 -0.48 -11.05 -6.66
C SER A 186 -0.21 -9.54 -6.61
N THR A 187 -0.55 -8.80 -7.66
CA THR A 187 -0.35 -7.35 -7.76
C THR A 187 -1.21 -6.60 -6.75
N LEU A 188 -2.51 -6.93 -6.66
CA LEU A 188 -3.43 -6.29 -5.72
C LEU A 188 -3.01 -6.54 -4.27
N VAL A 189 -2.65 -7.78 -3.93
CA VAL A 189 -2.22 -8.10 -2.56
C VAL A 189 -0.92 -7.38 -2.21
N PHE A 190 0.06 -7.40 -3.11
CA PHE A 190 1.32 -6.69 -2.93
C PHE A 190 1.09 -5.19 -2.73
N ALA A 191 0.38 -4.55 -3.66
CA ALA A 191 0.17 -3.11 -3.67
C ALA A 191 -0.55 -2.64 -2.40
N ALA A 192 -1.61 -3.34 -1.99
CA ALA A 192 -2.40 -2.96 -0.83
C ALA A 192 -1.71 -3.31 0.50
N THR A 193 -0.94 -4.40 0.56
CA THR A 193 -0.23 -4.79 1.79
C THR A 193 0.95 -3.88 2.05
N ASP A 194 1.85 -3.70 1.07
CA ASP A 194 3.12 -3.01 1.31
C ASP A 194 2.90 -1.52 1.60
N THR A 195 2.04 -0.84 0.84
CA THR A 195 1.79 0.60 1.03
C THR A 195 1.08 0.89 2.36
N THR A 196 0.00 0.16 2.67
CA THR A 196 -0.81 0.38 3.87
C THR A 196 -0.02 0.10 5.15
N SER A 197 0.73 -1.01 5.20
CA SER A 197 1.52 -1.34 6.38
C SER A 197 2.63 -0.33 6.65
N ASN A 198 3.31 0.18 5.62
CA ASN A 198 4.33 1.22 5.77
C ASN A 198 3.70 2.55 6.22
N ALA A 199 2.53 2.91 5.69
CA ALA A 199 1.80 4.10 6.11
C ALA A 199 1.37 4.01 7.59
N LEU A 200 0.74 2.89 7.99
CA LEU A 200 0.33 2.67 9.38
C LEU A 200 1.52 2.66 10.35
N ALA A 201 2.61 1.96 10.00
CA ALA A 201 3.79 1.91 10.84
C ALA A 201 4.39 3.31 11.04
N ARG A 202 4.42 4.13 9.98
CA ARG A 202 4.86 5.53 10.07
C ARG A 202 3.90 6.37 10.91
N THR A 203 2.59 6.18 10.80
CA THR A 203 1.61 6.88 11.64
C THR A 203 1.84 6.58 13.12
N PHE A 204 2.03 5.31 13.50
CA PHE A 204 2.32 4.93 14.88
C PHE A 204 3.62 5.53 15.40
N ASP A 205 4.69 5.50 14.59
CA ASP A 205 5.96 6.15 14.90
C ASP A 205 5.80 7.66 15.13
N LEU A 206 5.03 8.36 14.29
CA LEU A 206 4.78 9.78 14.48
C LEU A 206 3.95 10.06 15.74
N LEU A 207 2.92 9.26 16.00
CA LEU A 207 2.09 9.39 17.21
C LEU A 207 2.88 9.10 18.49
N SER A 208 3.85 8.19 18.48
CA SER A 208 4.67 7.93 19.68
C SER A 208 5.56 9.11 20.05
N HIS A 209 5.95 9.93 19.08
CA HIS A 209 6.75 11.13 19.29
C HIS A 209 5.93 12.41 19.52
N ASN A 210 4.61 12.39 19.23
CA ASN A 210 3.72 13.56 19.32
C ASN A 210 2.49 13.22 20.18
N GLN A 211 2.70 13.19 21.50
CA GLN A 211 1.69 12.74 22.47
C GLN A 211 0.45 13.65 22.49
N ASP A 212 0.60 14.96 22.25
CA ASP A 212 -0.52 15.90 22.17
C ASP A 212 -1.46 15.57 20.99
N VAL A 213 -0.89 15.21 19.84
CA VAL A 213 -1.65 14.76 18.67
C VAL A 213 -2.30 13.41 18.94
N GLN A 214 -1.58 12.49 19.58
CA GLN A 214 -2.12 11.19 19.96
C GLN A 214 -3.33 11.33 20.90
N ASP A 215 -3.24 12.20 21.91
CA ASP A 215 -4.30 12.42 22.89
C ASP A 215 -5.53 13.06 22.25
N LYS A 216 -5.35 14.08 21.38
CA LYS A 216 -6.44 14.70 20.61
C LYS A 216 -7.17 13.68 19.73
N MET A 217 -6.42 12.88 18.96
CA MET A 217 -6.99 11.84 18.10
C MET A 217 -7.73 10.78 18.93
N ARG A 218 -7.16 10.39 20.07
CA ARG A 218 -7.79 9.43 20.98
C ARG A 218 -9.10 9.98 21.55
N GLN A 219 -9.14 11.25 21.92
CA GLN A 219 -10.36 11.90 22.40
C GLN A 219 -11.46 11.89 21.34
N GLU A 220 -11.16 12.28 20.09
CA GLU A 220 -12.13 12.23 18.98
C GLU A 220 -12.70 10.82 18.77
N ILE A 221 -11.83 9.80 18.83
CA ILE A 221 -12.25 8.39 18.70
C ILE A 221 -13.16 7.98 19.86
N PHE A 222 -12.84 8.35 21.11
CA PHE A 222 -13.68 8.04 22.27
C PHE A 222 -15.07 8.69 22.18
N GLU A 223 -15.12 9.96 21.76
CA GLU A 223 -16.37 10.67 21.54
C GLU A 223 -17.22 10.00 20.45
N ALA A 224 -16.57 9.45 19.41
CA ALA A 224 -17.26 8.72 18.34
C ALA A 224 -17.73 7.31 18.72
N CYS A 225 -17.13 6.69 19.73
CA CYS A 225 -17.51 5.37 20.25
C CYS A 225 -18.74 5.41 21.17
N ASP A 226 -19.32 6.58 21.47
CA ASP A 226 -20.40 6.73 22.47
C ASP A 226 -20.08 6.00 23.79
N SER A 227 -18.81 5.96 24.21
CA SER A 227 -18.37 5.14 25.33
C SER A 227 -18.83 5.75 26.67
N GLN A 228 -20.05 5.44 27.10
CA GLN A 228 -20.58 5.89 28.40
C GLN A 228 -19.99 5.11 29.59
N ASP A 229 -19.38 3.95 29.35
CA ASP A 229 -18.88 3.03 30.38
C ASP A 229 -17.39 2.67 30.23
N GLY A 230 -16.68 3.33 29.31
CA GLY A 230 -15.27 3.03 29.00
C GLY A 230 -15.05 1.77 28.18
N THR A 231 -16.11 1.13 27.66
CA THR A 231 -16.00 0.05 26.68
C THR A 231 -15.85 0.63 25.27
N PHE A 232 -14.88 0.10 24.52
CA PHE A 232 -14.64 0.50 23.13
C PHE A 232 -15.63 -0.25 22.23
N THR A 233 -16.62 0.45 21.69
CA THR A 233 -17.55 -0.10 20.69
C THR A 233 -17.05 0.21 19.28
N ASP A 234 -17.46 -0.61 18.31
CA ASP A 234 -17.08 -0.43 16.91
C ASP A 234 -17.78 0.81 16.32
N ILE A 235 -17.01 1.72 15.72
CA ILE A 235 -17.52 2.93 15.09
C ILE A 235 -18.14 2.54 13.74
N PRO A 236 -19.41 2.88 13.47
CA PRO A 236 -20.02 2.64 12.17
C PRO A 236 -19.23 3.31 11.04
N TYR A 237 -19.16 2.67 9.86
CA TYR A 237 -18.36 3.17 8.73
C TYR A 237 -18.62 4.64 8.40
N ASP A 238 -19.89 5.04 8.32
CA ASP A 238 -20.28 6.41 7.94
C ASP A 238 -19.83 7.43 8.98
N ARG A 239 -19.79 7.04 10.27
CA ARG A 239 -19.26 7.90 11.32
C ARG A 239 -17.73 7.94 11.31
N LEU A 240 -17.07 6.81 11.05
CA LEU A 240 -15.61 6.69 11.03
C LEU A 240 -14.98 7.58 9.95
N ILE A 241 -15.58 7.64 8.76
CA ILE A 241 -15.06 8.46 7.65
C ILE A 241 -15.29 9.97 7.84
N GLU A 242 -16.11 10.35 8.83
CA GLU A 242 -16.42 11.74 9.16
C GLU A 242 -15.55 12.30 10.28
N LEU A 243 -14.60 11.53 10.83
CA LEU A 243 -13.72 11.98 11.91
C LEU A 243 -12.61 12.89 11.37
N PRO A 244 -12.69 14.22 11.57
CA PRO A 244 -11.81 15.17 10.90
C PRO A 244 -10.35 15.07 11.36
N TYR A 245 -10.08 14.82 12.64
CA TYR A 245 -8.72 14.79 13.17
C TYR A 245 -8.01 13.47 12.81
N LEU A 246 -8.71 12.34 12.88
CA LEU A 246 -8.20 11.06 12.36
C LEU A 246 -7.84 11.16 10.87
N ASP A 247 -8.72 11.77 10.07
CA ASP A 247 -8.46 12.01 8.65
C ASP A 247 -7.25 12.95 8.44
N ALA A 248 -7.17 14.03 9.21
CA ALA A 248 -6.03 14.96 9.19
C ALA A 248 -4.69 14.28 9.51
N VAL A 249 -4.66 13.38 10.50
CA VAL A 249 -3.46 12.59 10.86
C VAL A 249 -3.06 11.67 9.70
N CYS A 250 -4.02 10.99 9.07
CA CYS A 250 -3.77 10.14 7.91
C CYS A 250 -3.19 10.95 6.75
N ARG A 251 -3.81 12.09 6.42
CA ARG A 251 -3.40 12.99 5.35
C ARG A 251 -2.00 13.51 5.53
N GLU A 252 -1.71 14.03 6.72
CA GLU A 252 -0.42 14.65 6.98
C GLU A 252 0.71 13.62 6.98
N THR A 253 0.43 12.42 7.46
CA THR A 253 1.36 11.29 7.40
C THR A 253 1.65 10.92 5.95
N LEU A 254 0.63 10.79 5.11
CA LEU A 254 0.79 10.44 3.69
C LEU A 254 1.41 11.58 2.86
N ARG A 255 1.15 12.84 3.21
CA ARG A 255 1.81 14.00 2.60
C ARG A 255 3.32 13.93 2.84
N LEU A 256 3.72 13.86 4.10
CA LEU A 256 5.14 13.98 4.47
C LEU A 256 5.91 12.68 4.20
N TYR A 257 5.28 11.52 4.38
CA TYR A 257 5.87 10.18 4.26
C TYR A 257 5.03 9.26 3.36
N PRO A 258 4.89 9.60 2.07
CA PRO A 258 4.17 8.73 1.14
C PRO A 258 4.92 7.40 0.98
N PRO A 259 4.24 6.23 1.08
CA PRO A 259 4.88 4.95 0.83
C PRO A 259 5.56 4.87 -0.54
N VAL A 260 4.95 5.50 -1.56
CA VAL A 260 5.54 5.67 -2.89
C VAL A 260 6.13 7.08 -3.01
N SER A 261 7.47 7.19 -2.95
CA SER A 261 8.15 8.49 -2.95
C SER A 261 8.33 9.12 -4.32
N PHE A 262 8.36 8.32 -5.39
CA PHE A 262 8.45 8.78 -6.77
C PHE A 262 7.88 7.72 -7.71
N VAL A 263 7.52 8.14 -8.92
CA VAL A 263 7.03 7.26 -9.98
C VAL A 263 7.78 7.58 -11.26
N VAL A 264 7.87 6.61 -12.17
CA VAL A 264 8.56 6.81 -13.45
C VAL A 264 7.57 6.65 -14.60
N ARG A 265 7.73 7.46 -15.63
CA ARG A 265 7.00 7.38 -16.90
C ARG A 265 7.99 7.39 -18.05
N GLU A 266 7.66 6.71 -19.13
CA GLU A 266 8.43 6.75 -20.38
C GLU A 266 7.59 7.49 -21.42
N THR A 267 8.16 8.51 -22.06
CA THR A 267 7.50 9.20 -23.16
C THR A 267 7.34 8.27 -24.36
N ARG A 268 6.16 8.26 -24.99
CA ARG A 268 5.86 7.46 -26.19
C ARG A 268 5.95 8.26 -27.50
N ARG A 269 6.31 9.54 -27.39
CA ARG A 269 6.57 10.49 -28.48
C ARG A 269 7.24 11.72 -27.90
N ASP A 270 7.87 12.51 -28.75
CA ASP A 270 8.37 13.83 -28.37
C ASP A 270 7.25 14.69 -27.78
N ILE A 271 7.51 15.32 -26.64
CA ILE A 271 6.55 16.15 -25.93
C ILE A 271 7.24 17.41 -25.41
N VAL A 272 6.56 18.55 -25.53
CA VAL A 272 6.99 19.80 -24.90
C VAL A 272 6.35 19.87 -23.51
N LEU A 273 7.18 19.81 -22.47
CA LEU A 273 6.76 19.89 -21.07
C LEU A 273 6.77 21.35 -20.62
N PRO A 274 5.61 21.98 -20.35
CA PRO A 274 5.58 23.30 -19.77
C PRO A 274 6.07 23.27 -18.32
N LEU A 275 6.80 24.31 -17.91
CA LEU A 275 7.29 24.49 -16.56
C LEU A 275 6.35 25.41 -15.77
N SER A 276 6.13 25.10 -14.50
CA SER A 276 5.35 25.95 -13.60
C SER A 276 6.04 27.28 -13.32
N GLU A 277 7.37 27.25 -13.26
CA GLU A 277 8.23 28.42 -13.09
C GLU A 277 9.34 28.40 -14.15
N PRO A 278 9.72 29.54 -14.73
CA PRO A 278 10.83 29.60 -15.66
C PRO A 278 12.15 29.18 -14.98
N ILE A 279 12.95 28.38 -15.67
CA ILE A 279 14.29 27.97 -15.20
C ILE A 279 15.38 28.59 -16.08
N GLU A 280 16.56 28.84 -15.51
CA GLU A 280 17.70 29.35 -16.26
C GLU A 280 18.47 28.20 -16.93
N GLY A 281 18.63 28.29 -18.25
CA GLY A 281 19.43 27.36 -19.05
C GLY A 281 20.93 27.56 -18.85
N ILE A 282 21.74 26.63 -19.37
CA ILE A 282 23.21 26.69 -19.29
C ILE A 282 23.77 27.93 -20.04
N ASP A 283 23.02 28.41 -21.02
CA ASP A 283 23.32 29.61 -21.81
C ASP A 283 22.81 30.91 -21.18
N GLY A 284 22.22 30.86 -19.98
CA GLY A 284 21.61 32.00 -19.28
C GLY A 284 20.22 32.38 -19.78
N THR A 285 19.63 31.61 -20.69
CA THR A 285 18.27 31.89 -21.19
C THR A 285 17.20 31.38 -20.23
N MET A 286 16.15 32.17 -20.02
CA MET A 286 15.00 31.74 -19.22
C MET A 286 14.08 30.84 -20.05
N MET A 287 14.00 29.58 -19.70
CA MET A 287 13.17 28.57 -20.35
C MET A 287 11.84 28.41 -19.61
N LYS A 288 10.73 28.39 -20.35
CA LYS A 288 9.37 28.14 -19.81
C LYS A 288 8.85 26.74 -20.13
N GLU A 289 9.55 26.02 -20.99
CA GLU A 289 9.19 24.70 -21.46
C GLU A 289 10.44 23.91 -21.84
N ILE A 290 10.34 22.59 -21.81
CA ILE A 290 11.44 21.67 -22.11
C ILE A 290 10.94 20.64 -23.13
N LEU A 291 11.67 20.46 -24.23
CA LEU A 291 11.45 19.32 -25.11
C LEU A 291 11.94 18.05 -24.42
N VAL A 292 11.04 17.09 -24.26
CA VAL A 292 11.31 15.75 -23.77
C VAL A 292 11.19 14.78 -24.95
N PRO A 293 12.30 14.25 -25.49
CA PRO A 293 12.28 13.35 -26.63
C PRO A 293 11.55 12.04 -26.32
N ASN A 294 11.10 11.34 -27.36
CA ASN A 294 10.56 9.98 -27.28
C ASN A 294 11.51 9.03 -26.51
N GLU A 295 10.95 8.04 -25.83
CA GLU A 295 11.69 7.03 -25.03
C GLU A 295 12.49 7.62 -23.85
N THR A 296 12.23 8.86 -23.46
CA THR A 296 12.81 9.47 -22.26
C THR A 296 12.08 9.02 -20.99
N MET A 297 12.86 8.59 -20.00
CA MET A 297 12.36 8.26 -18.66
C MET A 297 12.23 9.52 -17.80
N VAL A 298 11.01 9.86 -17.42
CA VAL A 298 10.67 11.00 -16.55
C VAL A 298 10.33 10.49 -15.16
N ALA A 299 11.13 10.87 -14.17
CA ALA A 299 10.88 10.59 -12.76
C ALA A 299 10.09 11.72 -12.11
N ILE A 300 8.93 11.39 -11.53
CA ILE A 300 8.03 12.34 -10.88
C ILE A 300 8.16 12.16 -9.37
N GLY A 301 8.77 13.14 -8.70
CA GLY A 301 9.06 13.10 -7.27
C GLY A 301 7.88 13.50 -6.40
N ILE A 302 7.01 12.54 -6.06
CA ILE A 302 5.85 12.74 -5.17
C ILE A 302 6.28 13.37 -3.84
N ARG A 303 7.28 12.79 -3.19
CA ARG A 303 7.76 13.26 -1.88
C ARG A 303 8.34 14.68 -1.95
N ALA A 304 9.00 15.03 -3.06
CA ALA A 304 9.53 16.36 -3.27
C ALA A 304 8.40 17.39 -3.44
N CYS A 305 7.39 17.05 -4.26
CA CYS A 305 6.21 17.90 -4.45
C CYS A 305 5.47 18.13 -3.13
N ASN A 306 5.25 17.08 -2.34
CA ASN A 306 4.55 17.17 -1.05
C ASN A 306 5.32 17.93 0.04
N ARG A 307 6.61 18.20 -0.17
CA ARG A 307 7.50 18.91 0.76
C ARG A 307 7.99 20.25 0.20
N ASN A 308 7.49 20.66 -0.96
CA ASN A 308 7.89 21.90 -1.59
C ASN A 308 7.34 23.09 -0.78
N LYS A 309 8.25 23.92 -0.24
CA LYS A 309 7.90 25.11 0.53
C LYS A 309 7.11 26.14 -0.27
N ALA A 310 7.32 26.24 -1.58
CA ALA A 310 6.54 27.12 -2.44
C ALA A 310 5.06 26.72 -2.50
N ILE A 311 4.76 25.43 -2.30
CA ILE A 311 3.39 24.89 -2.34
C ILE A 311 2.80 24.83 -0.94
N TRP A 312 3.56 24.32 0.03
CA TRP A 312 3.08 23.96 1.37
C TRP A 312 3.43 24.98 2.47
N GLY A 313 4.20 26.02 2.14
CA GLY A 313 4.69 27.02 3.10
C GLY A 313 6.01 26.65 3.77
N GLU A 314 6.53 27.53 4.62
CA GLU A 314 7.81 27.30 5.30
C GLU A 314 7.81 26.08 6.22
N ASP A 315 6.66 25.75 6.79
CA ASP A 315 6.43 24.57 7.64
C ASP A 315 6.19 23.28 6.83
N ALA A 316 6.49 23.25 5.52
CA ALA A 316 6.28 22.09 4.64
C ALA A 316 6.96 20.79 5.10
N LEU A 317 8.03 20.89 5.89
CA LEU A 317 8.76 19.74 6.42
C LEU A 317 8.27 19.29 7.79
N GLU A 318 7.40 20.07 8.43
CA GLU A 318 6.82 19.75 9.72
C GLU A 318 5.63 18.82 9.54
N TRP A 319 5.47 17.85 10.45
CA TRP A 319 4.30 16.99 10.51
C TRP A 319 3.24 17.67 11.39
N LYS A 320 2.24 18.28 10.75
CA LYS A 320 1.22 19.11 11.42
C LYS A 320 -0.19 18.77 10.93
N PRO A 321 -0.89 17.81 11.58
CA PRO A 321 -2.24 17.42 11.18
C PRO A 321 -3.23 18.59 11.11
N GLU A 322 -3.10 19.58 11.99
CA GLU A 322 -3.96 20.77 12.05
C GLU A 322 -4.03 21.56 10.73
N ARG A 323 -3.08 21.35 9.81
CA ARG A 323 -3.09 21.90 8.45
C ARG A 323 -4.36 21.53 7.67
N TRP A 324 -4.95 20.37 7.97
CA TRP A 324 -6.10 19.82 7.26
C TRP A 324 -7.45 20.19 7.88
N LEU A 325 -7.44 20.78 9.08
CA LEU A 325 -8.67 21.21 9.77
C LEU A 325 -9.15 22.59 9.28
N ASN A 326 -8.24 23.38 8.71
CA ASN A 326 -8.51 24.67 8.11
C ASN A 326 -8.45 24.56 6.58
N SER A 327 -8.86 25.62 5.88
CA SER A 327 -8.68 25.67 4.42
C SER A 327 -7.20 25.55 4.05
N VAL A 328 -6.87 24.59 3.19
CA VAL A 328 -5.51 24.42 2.65
C VAL A 328 -5.04 25.71 1.95
N PRO A 329 -3.72 26.01 1.96
CA PRO A 329 -3.17 27.21 1.33
C PRO A 329 -3.59 27.33 -0.14
N GLU A 330 -3.81 28.56 -0.62
CA GLU A 330 -4.24 28.80 -2.02
C GLU A 330 -3.20 28.28 -3.02
N ALA A 331 -1.91 28.37 -2.68
CA ALA A 331 -0.82 27.79 -3.46
C ALA A 331 -0.99 26.27 -3.72
N VAL A 332 -1.56 25.51 -2.77
CA VAL A 332 -1.86 24.09 -2.97
C VAL A 332 -2.99 23.89 -3.98
N LYS A 333 -4.00 24.77 -3.97
CA LYS A 333 -5.12 24.73 -4.92
C LYS A 333 -4.65 25.15 -6.32
N ASP A 334 -3.81 26.18 -6.40
CA ASP A 334 -3.30 26.74 -7.65
C ASP A 334 -2.23 25.87 -8.31
N ALA A 335 -1.45 25.12 -7.52
CA ALA A 335 -0.43 24.22 -8.03
C ALA A 335 -1.03 23.09 -8.89
N LYS A 336 -2.35 22.86 -8.84
CA LYS A 336 -3.08 21.84 -9.62
C LYS A 336 -2.38 20.48 -9.60
N VAL A 337 -1.75 20.15 -8.46
CA VAL A 337 -1.01 18.90 -8.31
C VAL A 337 -2.01 17.77 -8.41
N PRO A 338 -1.91 16.91 -9.44
CA PRO A 338 -2.90 15.88 -9.67
C PRO A 338 -2.77 14.80 -8.59
N GLY A 339 -3.78 14.67 -7.74
CA GLY A 339 -3.79 13.71 -6.63
C GLY A 339 -5.20 13.29 -6.27
N ILE A 340 -5.44 11.99 -6.02
CA ILE A 340 -6.78 11.47 -5.70
C ILE A 340 -7.26 11.95 -4.32
N TYR A 341 -6.34 12.09 -3.37
CA TYR A 341 -6.68 12.46 -2.00
C TYR A 341 -6.40 13.95 -1.75
N SER A 342 -7.37 14.81 -2.04
CA SER A 342 -7.37 16.23 -1.66
C SER A 342 -6.11 17.01 -2.05
N ASN A 343 -5.77 16.98 -3.34
CA ASN A 343 -4.58 17.64 -3.92
C ASN A 343 -3.23 17.10 -3.41
N LEU A 344 -3.23 15.95 -2.71
CA LEU A 344 -2.02 15.19 -2.40
C LEU A 344 -1.74 14.18 -3.51
N GLN A 345 -0.52 14.20 -4.04
CA GLN A 345 -0.03 13.20 -4.99
C GLN A 345 0.25 11.84 -4.30
N VAL A 346 -0.58 11.43 -3.34
CA VAL A 346 -0.44 10.19 -2.58
C VAL A 346 -0.94 8.99 -3.40
N CYS A 347 -1.93 9.24 -4.24
CA CYS A 347 -2.44 8.26 -5.20
C CYS A 347 -2.48 8.93 -6.59
N TYR A 348 -2.01 8.22 -7.60
CA TYR A 348 -1.88 8.60 -9.01
C TYR A 348 -3.12 9.27 -9.63
N HIS A 349 -3.02 9.87 -10.83
CA HIS A 349 -4.16 10.50 -11.53
C HIS A 349 -4.52 9.82 -12.87
N LEU A 350 -5.74 10.07 -13.36
CA LEU A 350 -6.33 9.59 -14.64
C LEU A 350 -6.35 8.05 -14.73
N LEU A 351 -6.04 7.49 -15.91
CA LEU A 351 -6.14 6.05 -16.22
C LEU A 351 -5.29 5.13 -15.33
N LEU A 352 -4.41 5.68 -14.49
CA LEU A 352 -3.50 4.93 -13.62
C LEU A 352 -3.68 5.31 -12.13
N SER A 353 -4.82 5.91 -11.76
CA SER A 353 -5.19 6.15 -10.36
C SER A 353 -5.07 4.88 -9.51
N CYS A 354 -4.68 5.02 -8.24
CA CYS A 354 -4.86 3.94 -7.28
C CYS A 354 -6.36 3.61 -7.22
N VAL A 355 -6.70 2.34 -7.50
CA VAL A 355 -8.08 1.83 -7.56
C VAL A 355 -8.62 1.54 -6.18
#